data_AF-A0A925K195-F1
#
_entry.id   AF-A0A925K195-F1
#
_cell.length_a   1.000
_cell.length_b   1.000
_cell.length_c   1.000
_cell.angle_alpha   90.00
_cell.angle_beta   90.00
_cell.angle_gamma   90.00
#
_symmetry.space_group_name_H-M   'P 1'
#
loop_
_entity.id
_entity.type
_entity.pdbx_description
1 polymer ?
#
loop_
_entity_poly.entity_id
_entity_poly.type
_entity_poly.pdbx_seq_one_letter_code
_entity_poly.pdbx_strand_id
1 'polypeptide(L)'
;MGLLFELLFQFLLEIILQVIGEALVETVSQKLWGALSERKTLGVALALILYLGLGVITGWLSTLIFPHAFIRSSKLHGISLLITPTIAGLAMSGIGWIRRRQGKPVLRLDTFGYGFVFAFGMALIRFLFTT
;
A
#
# COMPACT_ATOMS: atom_id res chain seq x y z
N MET A 1 -2.93 -23.17 -18.07
CA MET A 1 -1.98 -22.03 -17.98
C MET A 1 -0.84 -22.44 -17.05
N GLY A 2 0.39 -22.01 -17.30
CA GLY A 2 1.54 -22.41 -16.46
C GLY A 2 1.55 -21.66 -15.12
N LEU A 3 2.02 -22.31 -14.05
CA LEU A 3 2.14 -21.73 -12.70
C LEU A 3 2.88 -20.38 -12.67
N LEU A 4 3.88 -20.21 -13.54
CA LEU A 4 4.63 -18.96 -13.68
C LEU A 4 3.76 -17.79 -14.17
N PHE A 5 2.82 -18.06 -15.08
CA PHE A 5 1.94 -17.04 -15.63
C PHE A 5 0.91 -16.57 -14.59
N GLU A 6 0.34 -17.50 -13.84
CA GLU A 6 -0.58 -17.17 -12.73
C GLU A 6 0.11 -16.34 -11.64
N LEU A 7 1.35 -16.71 -11.29
CA LEU A 7 2.13 -15.98 -10.28
C LEU A 7 2.45 -14.54 -10.74
N LEU A 8 2.90 -14.37 -11.98
CA LEU A 8 3.18 -13.05 -12.57
C LEU A 8 1.93 -12.18 -12.64
N PHE A 9 0.81 -12.75 -13.08
CA PHE A 9 -0.45 -12.01 -13.20
C PHE A 9 -0.98 -11.58 -11.82
N GLN A 10 -0.94 -12.45 -10.81
CA GLN A 10 -1.34 -12.09 -9.45
C GLN A 10 -0.45 -10.98 -8.88
N PHE A 11 0.87 -11.14 -8.99
CA PHE A 11 1.81 -10.14 -8.48
C PHE A 11 1.56 -8.76 -9.10
N LEU A 12 1.30 -8.72 -10.41
CA LEU A 12 0.94 -7.49 -11.11
C LEU A 12 -0.37 -6.89 -10.60
N LEU A 13 -1.40 -7.72 -10.41
CA LEU A 13 -2.71 -7.28 -9.94
C LEU A 13 -2.64 -6.76 -8.49
N GLU A 14 -1.84 -7.40 -7.65
CA GLU A 14 -1.58 -6.98 -6.27
C GLU A 14 -0.86 -5.62 -6.21
N ILE A 15 0.15 -5.40 -7.06
CA ILE A 15 0.80 -4.09 -7.21
C ILE A 15 -0.21 -3.05 -7.67
N ILE A 16 -1.03 -3.36 -8.67
CA ILE A 16 -2.04 -2.41 -9.19
C ILE A 16 -3.02 -2.01 -8.06
N LEU A 17 -3.50 -2.98 -7.28
CA LEU A 17 -4.39 -2.69 -6.16
C LEU A 17 -3.72 -1.86 -5.07
N GLN A 18 -2.45 -2.12 -4.75
CA GLN A 18 -1.67 -1.31 -3.83
C GLN A 18 -1.56 0.14 -4.34
N VAL A 19 -1.11 0.33 -5.59
CA VAL A 19 -0.95 1.67 -6.19
C VAL A 19 -2.29 2.43 -6.24
N ILE A 20 -3.40 1.76 -6.57
CA ILE A 20 -4.73 2.40 -6.58
C ILE A 20 -5.15 2.78 -5.16
N GLY A 21 -5.02 1.86 -4.19
CA GLY A 21 -5.37 2.13 -2.80
C GLY A 21 -4.53 3.28 -2.21
N GLU A 22 -3.25 3.32 -2.55
CA GLU A 22 -2.35 4.41 -2.23
C GLU A 22 -2.83 5.73 -2.81
N ALA A 23 -3.14 5.79 -4.11
CA ALA A 23 -3.62 7.02 -4.76
C ALA A 23 -4.94 7.54 -4.15
N LEU A 24 -5.84 6.63 -3.78
CA LEU A 24 -7.09 6.97 -3.09
C LEU A 24 -6.81 7.54 -1.70
N VAL A 25 -6.00 6.84 -0.91
CA VAL A 25 -5.62 7.26 0.44
C VAL A 25 -4.82 8.57 0.40
N GLU A 26 -3.97 8.76 -0.60
CA GLU A 26 -3.23 9.99 -0.84
C GLU A 26 -4.19 11.17 -1.05
N THR A 27 -5.19 11.01 -1.91
CA THR A 27 -6.20 12.05 -2.18
C THR A 27 -7.03 12.39 -0.94
N VAL A 28 -7.43 11.37 -0.17
CA VAL A 28 -8.18 11.54 1.08
C VAL A 28 -7.32 12.20 2.15
N SER A 29 -6.07 11.76 2.29
CA SER A 29 -5.12 12.27 3.27
C SER A 29 -4.74 13.71 2.97
N GLN A 30 -4.56 14.09 1.70
CA GLN A 30 -4.31 15.48 1.31
C GLN A 30 -5.46 16.40 1.75
N LYS A 31 -6.72 15.97 1.58
CA LYS A 31 -7.89 16.75 1.99
C LYS A 31 -8.06 16.82 3.50
N LEU A 32 -7.91 15.69 4.20
CA LEU A 32 -8.06 15.61 5.65
C LEU A 32 -6.90 16.28 6.39
N TRP A 33 -5.67 16.03 5.95
CA TRP A 33 -4.48 16.56 6.60
C TRP A 33 -4.12 17.96 6.14
N GLY A 34 -4.49 18.37 4.92
CA GLY A 34 -4.42 19.79 4.53
C GLY A 34 -5.21 20.69 5.49
N ALA A 35 -6.35 20.20 6.01
CA ALA A 35 -7.15 20.92 7.01
C ALA A 35 -6.61 20.81 8.45
N LEU A 36 -5.90 19.73 8.79
CA LEU A 36 -5.33 19.49 10.14
C LEU A 36 -3.89 20.01 10.31
N SER A 37 -3.16 20.20 9.20
CA SER A 37 -1.74 20.56 9.20
C SER A 37 -1.47 22.00 9.63
N GLU A 38 -2.51 22.84 9.76
CA GLU A 38 -2.37 24.15 10.40
C GLU A 38 -2.14 24.04 11.93
N ARG A 39 -2.34 22.88 12.58
CA ARG A 39 -2.38 22.84 14.07
C ARG A 39 -1.47 21.86 14.80
N LYS A 40 -0.79 20.88 14.18
CA LYS A 40 0.20 20.05 14.91
C LYS A 40 1.00 19.14 13.99
N THR A 41 2.32 19.14 14.14
CA THR A 41 3.20 18.09 13.61
C THR A 41 2.84 16.77 14.29
N LEU A 42 2.05 15.91 13.62
CA LEU A 42 1.81 14.54 14.06
C LEU A 42 3.16 13.83 14.21
N GLY A 43 3.45 13.28 15.39
CA GLY A 43 4.68 12.52 15.64
C GLY A 43 4.84 11.37 14.64
N VAL A 44 6.09 11.02 14.31
CA VAL A 44 6.42 9.99 13.30
C VAL A 44 5.72 8.66 13.59
N ALA A 45 5.73 8.24 14.86
CA ALA A 45 5.08 6.99 15.29
C ALA A 45 3.56 7.01 15.08
N LEU A 46 2.89 8.11 15.43
CA LEU A 46 1.44 8.25 15.23
C LEU A 46 1.07 8.23 13.74
N ALA A 47 1.90 8.84 12.89
CA ALA A 47 1.70 8.79 11.45
C ALA A 47 1.86 7.37 10.89
N LEU A 48 2.83 6.59 11.37
CA LEU A 48 3.00 5.18 10.98
C LEU A 48 1.78 4.35 11.37
N ILE A 49 1.27 4.53 12.59
CA ILE A 49 0.06 3.83 13.08
C ILE A 49 -1.16 4.18 12.21
N LEU A 50 -1.35 5.46 11.89
CA LEU A 50 -2.46 5.89 11.04
C LEU A 50 -2.36 5.29 9.64
N TYR A 51 -1.17 5.30 9.02
CA TYR A 51 -0.99 4.72 7.70
C TYR A 51 -1.11 3.18 7.70
N LEU A 52 -0.67 2.52 8.75
CA LEU A 52 -0.91 1.09 8.93
C LEU A 52 -2.41 0.81 9.00
N GLY A 53 -3.14 1.58 9.82
CA GLY A 53 -4.59 1.48 9.94
C GLY A 53 -5.32 1.74 8.62
N LEU A 54 -4.89 2.76 7.87
CA LEU A 54 -5.43 3.03 6.53
C LEU A 54 -5.16 1.85 5.59
N GLY A 55 -3.94 1.30 5.59
CA GLY A 55 -3.59 0.12 4.81
C GLY A 55 -4.48 -1.09 5.13
N VAL A 56 -4.69 -1.35 6.42
CA VAL A 56 -5.60 -2.40 6.92
C VAL A 56 -7.02 -2.18 6.41
N ILE A 57 -7.56 -0.98 6.56
CA ILE A 57 -8.93 -0.64 6.11
C ILE A 57 -9.05 -0.79 4.59
N THR A 58 -8.08 -0.26 3.83
CA THR A 58 -8.10 -0.37 2.37
C THR A 58 -7.94 -1.82 1.91
N GLY A 59 -7.10 -2.61 2.59
CA GLY A 59 -6.95 -4.05 2.35
C GLY A 59 -8.24 -4.80 2.59
N TRP A 60 -8.93 -4.52 3.69
CA TRP A 60 -10.22 -5.11 4.00
C TRP A 60 -11.30 -4.71 2.98
N LEU A 61 -11.35 -3.43 2.61
CA LEU A 61 -12.29 -2.97 1.58
C LEU A 61 -11.99 -3.61 0.22
N SER A 62 -10.71 -3.83 -0.07
CA SER A 62 -10.25 -4.49 -1.29
C SER A 62 -10.63 -5.97 -1.33
N THR A 63 -10.71 -6.67 -0.20
CA THR A 63 -11.22 -8.06 -0.17
C THR A 63 -12.72 -8.13 -0.41
N LEU A 64 -13.49 -7.11 -0.01
CA LEU A 64 -14.93 -7.06 -0.32
C LEU A 64 -15.20 -6.89 -1.82
N ILE A 65 -14.36 -6.12 -2.52
CA ILE A 65 -14.49 -5.88 -3.96
C ILE A 65 -13.90 -7.05 -4.77
N PHE A 66 -12.78 -7.61 -4.30
CA PHE A 66 -12.08 -8.74 -4.94
C PHE A 66 -11.92 -9.90 -3.95
N PRO A 67 -13.00 -10.66 -3.68
CA PRO A 67 -13.05 -11.68 -2.62
C PRO A 67 -12.31 -12.99 -2.92
N HIS A 68 -11.85 -13.21 -4.14
CA HIS A 68 -11.20 -14.48 -4.52
C HIS A 68 -9.67 -14.30 -4.62
N ALA A 69 -8.92 -15.15 -3.92
CA ALA A 69 -7.50 -15.34 -4.19
C ALA A 69 -7.40 -16.08 -5.51
N PHE A 70 -6.75 -15.46 -6.48
CA PHE A 70 -6.59 -16.05 -7.81
C PHE A 70 -5.66 -17.28 -7.80
N ILE A 71 -4.98 -17.59 -6.69
CA ILE A 71 -4.11 -18.77 -6.54
C ILE A 71 -4.50 -19.60 -5.31
N ARG A 72 -4.77 -20.90 -5.55
CA ARG A 72 -5.05 -21.94 -4.54
C ARG A 72 -3.79 -22.57 -3.92
N SER A 73 -2.60 -22.01 -4.19
CA SER A 73 -1.30 -22.56 -3.81
C SER A 73 -0.80 -22.00 -2.47
N SER A 74 -0.93 -22.82 -1.43
CA SER A 74 -0.76 -22.51 -0.01
C SER A 74 0.68 -22.19 0.46
N LYS A 75 1.74 -22.48 -0.34
CA LYS A 75 3.13 -22.45 0.17
C LYS A 75 4.01 -21.27 -0.29
N LEU A 76 3.63 -20.55 -1.35
CA LEU A 76 4.37 -19.37 -1.84
C LEU A 76 3.81 -18.03 -1.32
N HIS A 77 2.69 -18.07 -0.60
CA HIS A 77 1.94 -16.88 -0.18
C HIS A 77 2.64 -16.01 0.88
N GLY A 78 3.43 -16.60 1.78
CA GLY A 78 4.06 -15.86 2.88
C GLY A 78 5.20 -14.93 2.45
N ILE A 79 5.88 -15.25 1.35
CA ILE A 79 7.01 -14.43 0.86
C ILE A 79 6.49 -13.17 0.17
N SER A 80 5.38 -13.27 -0.58
CA SER A 80 4.71 -12.11 -1.19
C SER A 80 4.28 -11.09 -0.13
N LEU A 81 3.93 -11.53 1.08
CA LEU A 81 3.57 -10.66 2.21
C LEU A 81 4.64 -9.61 2.55
N LEU A 82 5.90 -9.88 2.25
CA LEU A 82 7.01 -8.94 2.45
C LEU A 82 7.55 -8.38 1.14
N ILE A 83 7.60 -9.18 0.07
CA ILE A 83 8.11 -8.73 -1.23
C ILE A 83 7.22 -7.62 -1.81
N THR A 84 5.90 -7.80 -1.84
CA THR A 84 5.01 -6.81 -2.47
C THR A 84 5.06 -5.47 -1.73
N PRO A 85 4.94 -5.41 -0.39
CA PRO A 85 5.06 -4.14 0.34
C PRO A 85 6.44 -3.48 0.24
N THR A 86 7.51 -4.28 0.12
CA THR A 86 8.87 -3.76 -0.08
C THR A 86 8.99 -3.08 -1.44
N ILE A 87 8.49 -3.72 -2.49
CA ILE A 87 8.51 -3.17 -3.85
C ILE A 87 7.61 -1.94 -3.94
N ALA A 88 6.43 -1.97 -3.32
CA ALA A 88 5.55 -0.81 -3.22
C ALA A 88 6.23 0.37 -2.49
N GLY A 89 6.79 0.12 -1.30
CA GLY A 89 7.53 1.14 -0.56
C GLY A 89 8.70 1.75 -1.35
N LEU A 90 9.43 0.92 -2.11
CA LEU A 90 10.51 1.40 -3.00
C LEU A 90 9.96 2.25 -4.16
N ALA A 91 8.88 1.81 -4.80
CA ALA A 91 8.22 2.55 -5.87
C ALA A 91 7.74 3.93 -5.38
N MET A 92 7.14 3.98 -4.20
CA MET A 92 6.67 5.21 -3.57
C MET A 92 7.81 6.17 -3.21
N SER A 93 8.92 5.64 -2.70
CA SER A 93 10.14 6.42 -2.48
C SER A 93 10.67 7.04 -3.79
N GLY A 94 10.62 6.27 -4.88
CA GLY A 94 10.96 6.73 -6.23
C GLY A 94 10.03 7.85 -6.71
N ILE A 95 8.71 7.70 -6.53
CA ILE A 95 7.71 8.73 -6.85
C ILE A 95 7.98 10.01 -6.05
N GLY A 96 8.29 9.88 -4.75
CA GLY A 96 8.67 11.01 -3.90
C GLY A 96 9.94 11.73 -4.35
N TRP A 97 10.92 10.99 -4.85
CA TRP A 97 12.13 11.58 -5.43
C TRP A 97 11.82 12.35 -6.72
N ILE A 98 10.99 11.80 -7.60
CA ILE A 98 10.56 12.47 -8.83
C ILE A 98 9.78 13.76 -8.51
N ARG A 99 8.86 13.71 -7.53
CA ARG A 99 8.08 14.88 -7.08
C ARG A 99 8.95 15.97 -6.48
N ARG A 100 9.95 15.62 -5.65
CA ARG A 100 10.97 16.56 -5.14
C ARG A 100 11.68 17.27 -6.29
N ARG A 101 12.09 16.51 -7.29
CA ARG A 101 12.80 17.05 -8.46
C ARG A 101 11.93 17.96 -9.32
N GLN A 102 10.61 17.73 -9.32
CA GLN A 102 9.62 18.57 -10.01
C GLN A 102 9.14 19.77 -9.17
N GLY A 103 9.68 19.98 -7.96
CA GLY A 103 9.23 21.05 -7.06
C GLY A 103 7.81 20.86 -6.51
N LYS A 104 7.26 19.65 -6.60
CA LYS A 104 5.93 19.31 -6.10
C LYS A 104 5.99 18.95 -4.61
N PRO A 105 4.92 19.19 -3.84
CA PRO A 105 4.86 18.81 -2.44
C PRO A 105 5.02 17.28 -2.31
N VAL A 106 5.94 16.86 -1.45
CA VAL A 106 6.19 15.45 -1.12
C VAL A 106 5.25 15.06 -0.01
N LEU A 107 4.47 14.01 -0.23
CA LEU A 107 3.58 13.50 0.80
C LEU A 107 4.31 12.49 1.66
N ARG A 108 3.79 12.26 2.87
CA ARG A 108 4.35 11.25 3.76
C ARG A 108 4.31 9.86 3.11
N LEU A 109 3.25 9.53 2.36
CA LEU A 109 3.14 8.28 1.60
C LEU A 109 4.27 8.10 0.58
N ASP A 110 4.82 9.19 0.04
CA ASP A 110 5.92 9.21 -0.93
C ASP A 110 7.29 8.90 -0.27
N THR A 111 7.29 8.48 1.00
CA THR A 111 8.48 8.04 1.73
C THR A 111 8.41 6.53 1.95
N PHE A 112 9.52 5.83 1.74
CA PHE A 112 9.60 4.37 1.88
C PHE A 112 8.90 3.83 3.13
N GLY A 113 9.19 4.40 4.32
CA GLY A 113 8.66 3.88 5.57
C GLY A 113 7.13 3.95 5.69
N TYR A 114 6.52 5.06 5.28
CA TYR A 114 5.06 5.21 5.34
C TYR A 114 4.37 4.39 4.26
N GLY A 115 4.93 4.39 3.05
CA GLY A 115 4.43 3.58 1.94
C GLY A 115 4.50 2.08 2.22
N PHE A 116 5.64 1.60 2.72
CA PHE A 116 5.82 0.22 3.16
C PHE A 116 4.81 -0.17 4.23
N VAL A 117 4.64 0.63 5.28
CA VAL A 117 3.73 0.31 6.39
C VAL A 117 2.27 0.29 5.93
N PHE A 118 1.89 1.19 5.02
CA PHE A 118 0.57 1.16 4.39
C PHE A 118 0.38 -0.12 3.55
N ALA A 119 1.29 -0.39 2.61
CA ALA A 119 1.23 -1.53 1.71
C ALA A 119 1.27 -2.87 2.48
N PHE A 120 2.02 -2.92 3.58
CA PHE A 120 2.09 -4.06 4.48
C PHE A 120 0.75 -4.30 5.19
N GLY A 121 0.12 -3.26 5.74
CA GLY A 121 -1.19 -3.40 6.38
C GLY A 121 -2.26 -3.93 5.41
N MET A 122 -2.22 -3.46 4.16
CA MET A 122 -3.10 -3.93 3.10
C MET A 122 -2.84 -5.39 2.73
N ALA A 123 -1.57 -5.74 2.48
CA ALA A 123 -1.16 -7.10 2.14
C ALA A 123 -1.48 -8.09 3.27
N LEU A 124 -1.31 -7.69 4.53
CA LEU A 124 -1.64 -8.49 5.70
C LEU A 124 -3.11 -8.85 5.78
N ILE A 125 -4.01 -7.89 5.60
CA ILE A 125 -5.44 -8.18 5.64
C ILE A 125 -5.87 -9.04 4.45
N ARG A 126 -5.37 -8.75 3.25
CA ARG A 126 -5.67 -9.59 2.08
C ARG A 126 -5.14 -11.01 2.28
N PHE A 127 -3.96 -11.17 2.85
CA PHE A 127 -3.44 -12.49 3.23
C PHE A 127 -4.35 -13.18 4.25
N LEU A 128 -4.80 -12.50 5.30
CA LEU A 128 -5.64 -13.12 6.33
C LEU A 128 -7.06 -13.48 5.84
N PHE A 129 -7.64 -12.72 4.92
CA PHE A 129 -9.05 -12.86 4.50
C PHE A 129 -9.25 -13.50 3.13
N THR A 130 -8.20 -13.57 2.31
CA THR A 130 -8.27 -14.13 0.96
C THR A 130 -7.58 -15.51 0.88
N THR A 131 -6.99 -16.01 1.97
CA THR A 131 -6.52 -17.39 2.11
C THR A 131 -7.67 -18.35 2.43
#